data_AF-A0A8C2FBM4-F1
#
_entry.id   AF-A0A8C2FBM4-F1
#
_cell.length_a   1.000
_cell.length_b   1.000
_cell.length_c   1.000
_cell.angle_alpha   90.00
_cell.angle_beta   90.00
_cell.angle_gamma   90.00
#
_symmetry.space_group_name_H-M   'P 1'
#
loop_
_entity.id
_entity.type
_entity.pdbx_description
1 polymer ?
#
loop_
_entity_poly.entity_id
_entity_poly.type
_entity_poly.pdbx_seq_one_letter_code
_entity_poly.pdbx_strand_id
1 'polypeptide(L)'
;MFAGSFNAAVKDAAVDALKKQGCNVLVSDLYEMKFKATATKEDINGAAKNPEHFCYGNETMLAWQEGRLASDIVDEHKKLKEADLVIFQLILSTKLFLNGVLNYCGFQVLAPQIFWAPTHLSPEAREGLLEGWRARLQGLLNEAPLTFPPADWVRMADLTC
;
A
#
# COMPACT_ATOMS: atom_id res chain seq x y z
N MET A 1 8.81 3.90 11.98
CA MET A 1 8.97 5.33 11.62
C MET A 1 9.56 6.08 12.82
N PHE A 2 10.26 7.22 12.68
CA PHE A 2 10.75 7.95 13.86
C PHE A 2 9.57 8.52 14.68
N ALA A 3 9.53 8.20 15.98
CA ALA A 3 8.57 8.77 16.92
C ALA A 3 8.71 10.30 16.93
N GLY A 4 7.60 11.01 16.72
CA GLY A 4 7.57 12.48 16.62
C GLY A 4 7.74 13.08 15.22
N SER A 5 7.87 12.26 14.17
CA SER A 5 7.83 12.77 12.79
C SER A 5 6.41 13.19 12.37
N PHE A 6 6.29 14.13 11.42
CA PHE A 6 4.98 14.53 10.89
C PHE A 6 4.23 13.36 10.25
N ASN A 7 4.92 12.42 9.61
CA ASN A 7 4.26 11.22 9.08
C ASN A 7 3.70 10.31 10.18
N ALA A 8 4.32 10.28 11.36
CA ALA A 8 3.80 9.53 12.50
C ALA A 8 2.51 10.17 12.98
N ALA A 9 2.49 11.50 13.10
CA ALA A 9 1.29 12.26 13.43
C ALA A 9 0.15 12.05 12.41
N VAL A 10 0.45 12.00 11.11
CA VAL A 10 -0.55 11.71 10.06
C VAL A 10 -1.10 10.29 10.18
N LYS A 11 -0.24 9.29 10.42
CA LYS A 11 -0.63 7.89 10.66
C LYS A 11 -1.54 7.80 11.89
N ASP A 12 -1.10 8.37 13.00
CA ASP A 12 -1.83 8.31 14.27
C ASP A 12 -3.18 9.03 14.16
N ALA A 13 -3.20 10.18 13.47
CA ALA A 13 -4.44 10.88 13.18
C ALA A 13 -5.43 10.03 12.36
N ALA A 14 -4.92 9.23 11.41
CA ALA A 14 -5.74 8.33 10.62
C ALA A 14 -6.31 7.18 11.45
N VAL A 15 -5.46 6.54 12.24
CA VAL A 15 -5.85 5.45 13.14
C VAL A 15 -6.93 5.91 14.11
N ASP A 16 -6.72 7.07 14.75
CA ASP A 16 -7.68 7.63 15.71
C ASP A 16 -9.02 7.96 15.06
N ALA A 17 -9.00 8.61 13.89
CA ALA A 17 -10.22 9.03 13.21
C ALA A 17 -11.04 7.82 12.72
N LEU A 18 -10.39 6.79 12.17
CA LEU A 18 -11.07 5.59 11.68
C LEU A 18 -11.59 4.72 12.83
N LYS A 19 -10.81 4.55 13.92
CA LYS A 19 -11.29 3.85 15.11
C LYS A 19 -12.49 4.54 15.76
N LYS A 20 -12.50 5.87 15.81
CA LYS A 20 -13.66 6.65 16.31
C LYS A 20 -14.92 6.45 15.46
N GLN A 21 -14.78 6.11 14.19
CA GLN A 21 -15.89 5.76 13.30
C GLN A 21 -16.33 4.29 13.43
N GLY A 22 -15.68 3.50 14.31
CA GLY A 22 -15.98 2.08 14.52
C GLY A 22 -15.27 1.14 13.54
N CYS A 23 -14.35 1.65 12.72
CA CYS A 23 -13.57 0.80 11.81
C CYS A 23 -12.55 -0.05 12.57
N ASN A 24 -12.37 -1.30 12.14
CA ASN A 24 -11.23 -2.10 12.56
C ASN A 24 -9.98 -1.61 11.79
N VAL A 25 -8.96 -1.15 12.51
CA VAL A 25 -7.75 -0.58 11.90
C VAL A 25 -6.55 -1.47 12.19
N LEU A 26 -6.01 -2.07 11.12
CA LEU A 26 -4.75 -2.80 11.13
C LEU A 26 -3.63 -1.88 10.61
N VAL A 27 -2.47 -1.90 11.28
CA VAL A 27 -1.33 -1.05 10.93
C VAL A 27 -0.11 -1.91 10.63
N SER A 28 0.50 -1.70 9.47
CA SER A 28 1.80 -2.28 9.09
C SER A 28 2.87 -1.19 9.07
N ASP A 29 3.52 -0.92 10.21
CA ASP A 29 4.68 0.00 10.28
C ASP A 29 5.92 -0.74 9.80
N LEU A 30 6.22 -0.63 8.50
CA LEU A 30 7.29 -1.37 7.83
C LEU A 30 8.66 -1.22 8.52
N TYR A 31 8.93 -0.07 9.14
CA TYR A 31 10.18 0.16 9.87
C TYR A 31 10.21 -0.59 11.21
N GLU A 32 9.10 -0.60 11.95
CA GLU A 32 8.99 -1.33 13.22
C GLU A 32 9.02 -2.84 12.99
N MET A 33 8.37 -3.28 11.91
CA MET A 33 8.35 -4.68 11.47
C MET A 33 9.68 -5.15 10.88
N LYS A 34 10.65 -4.25 10.64
CA LYS A 34 11.90 -4.54 9.92
C LYS A 34 11.65 -5.25 8.59
N PHE A 35 10.65 -4.75 7.86
CA PHE A 35 10.16 -5.36 6.62
C PHE A 35 11.29 -5.61 5.62
N LYS A 36 11.34 -6.83 5.06
CA LYS A 36 12.30 -7.19 4.02
C LYS A 36 11.83 -6.66 2.67
N ALA A 37 12.39 -5.55 2.22
CA ALA A 37 12.04 -4.94 0.94
C ALA A 37 12.65 -5.64 -0.29
N THR A 38 13.58 -6.57 -0.09
CA THR A 38 14.29 -7.25 -1.18
C THR A 38 13.61 -8.57 -1.50
N ALA A 39 13.18 -8.74 -2.75
CA ALA A 39 12.68 -10.01 -3.28
C ALA A 39 13.84 -11.02 -3.43
N THR A 40 13.82 -12.10 -2.65
CA THR A 40 14.89 -13.11 -2.64
C THR A 40 14.33 -14.53 -2.64
N LYS A 41 15.20 -15.53 -2.83
CA LYS A 41 14.82 -16.96 -2.74
C LYS A 41 14.26 -17.33 -1.36
N GLU A 42 14.57 -16.56 -0.32
CA GLU A 42 14.13 -16.77 1.06
C GLU A 42 12.63 -16.46 1.25
N ASP A 43 11.98 -15.84 0.27
CA ASP A 43 10.52 -15.63 0.27
C ASP A 43 9.74 -16.93 0.05
N ILE A 44 10.44 -18.03 -0.26
CA ILE A 44 9.90 -19.33 -0.56
C ILE A 44 10.44 -20.34 0.46
N ASN A 45 9.54 -20.96 1.19
CA ASN A 45 9.85 -22.09 2.06
C ASN A 45 10.14 -23.34 1.22
N GLY A 46 11.29 -23.95 1.46
CA GLY A 46 11.77 -25.13 0.74
C GLY A 46 12.61 -24.81 -0.49
N ALA A 47 12.90 -25.84 -1.30
CA ALA A 47 13.67 -25.67 -2.51
C ALA A 47 12.85 -25.02 -3.63
N ALA A 48 13.47 -24.13 -4.41
CA ALA A 48 12.91 -23.65 -5.68
C ALA A 48 12.69 -24.83 -6.62
N LYS A 49 11.65 -24.76 -7.46
CA LYS A 49 11.33 -25.81 -8.42
C LYS A 49 12.36 -25.86 -9.55
N ASN A 50 12.92 -24.72 -9.92
CA ASN A 50 13.96 -24.56 -10.92
C ASN A 50 15.13 -23.73 -10.36
N PRO A 51 16.01 -24.33 -9.53
CA PRO A 51 17.11 -23.60 -8.89
C PRO A 51 18.16 -23.10 -9.88
N GLU A 52 18.35 -23.81 -11.01
CA GLU A 52 19.33 -23.49 -12.07
C GLU A 52 18.89 -22.26 -12.91
N HIS A 53 17.58 -22.09 -13.12
CA HIS A 53 17.00 -20.95 -13.83
C HIS A 53 15.94 -20.24 -12.97
N PHE A 54 16.37 -19.75 -11.81
CA PHE A 54 15.47 -19.11 -10.86
C PHE A 54 14.80 -17.86 -11.44
N CYS A 55 13.48 -17.91 -11.59
CA CYS A 55 12.65 -16.77 -11.96
C CYS A 55 11.69 -16.45 -10.81
N TYR A 56 11.90 -15.32 -10.13
CA TYR A 56 11.16 -14.97 -8.92
C TYR A 56 9.64 -14.98 -9.13
N GLY A 57 9.14 -14.36 -10.20
CA GLY A 57 7.70 -14.31 -10.48
C GLY A 57 7.06 -15.70 -10.61
N ASN A 58 7.69 -16.60 -11.37
CA ASN A 58 7.17 -17.96 -11.55
C ASN A 58 7.27 -18.79 -10.27
N GLU A 59 8.41 -18.73 -9.59
CA GLU A 59 8.66 -19.51 -8.37
C GLU A 59 7.76 -19.07 -7.21
N THR A 60 7.54 -17.76 -7.05
CA THR A 60 6.63 -17.22 -6.02
C THR A 60 5.17 -17.49 -6.34
N MET A 61 4.76 -17.47 -7.61
CA MET A 61 3.42 -17.89 -8.03
C MET A 61 3.15 -19.35 -7.68
N LEU A 62 4.11 -20.25 -7.96
CA LEU A 62 4.01 -21.66 -7.59
C LEU A 62 4.02 -21.85 -6.07
N ALA A 63 4.90 -21.15 -5.36
CA ALA A 63 4.96 -21.19 -3.90
C ALA A 63 3.65 -20.68 -3.28
N TRP A 64 3.00 -19.67 -3.86
CA TRP A 64 1.70 -19.19 -3.42
C TRP A 64 0.61 -20.26 -3.58
N GLN A 65 0.53 -20.90 -4.76
CA GLN A 65 -0.43 -21.99 -5.03
C GLN A 65 -0.24 -23.20 -4.10
N GLU A 66 1.00 -23.48 -3.71
CA GLU A 66 1.35 -24.60 -2.83
C GLU A 66 1.40 -24.22 -1.33
N GLY A 67 1.11 -22.96 -0.97
CA GLY A 67 1.13 -22.49 0.43
C GLY A 67 2.53 -22.43 1.07
N ARG A 68 3.58 -22.26 0.25
CA ARG A 68 5.00 -22.25 0.65
C ARG A 68 5.62 -20.85 0.71
N LEU A 69 4.84 -19.77 0.68
CA LEU A 69 5.40 -18.43 0.88
C LEU A 69 5.89 -18.25 2.32
N ALA A 70 6.88 -17.38 2.50
CA ALA A 70 7.34 -16.95 3.81
C ALA A 70 6.18 -16.36 4.64
N SER A 71 6.22 -16.57 5.96
CA SER A 71 5.09 -16.26 6.85
C SER A 71 4.79 -14.77 6.92
N ASP A 72 5.81 -13.93 6.86
CA ASP A 72 5.69 -12.47 6.81
C ASP A 72 4.88 -11.99 5.58
N ILE A 73 5.11 -12.61 4.42
CA ILE A 73 4.33 -12.33 3.20
C ILE A 73 2.88 -12.79 3.35
N VAL A 74 2.67 -13.99 3.90
CA VAL A 74 1.32 -14.55 4.10
C VAL A 74 0.51 -13.69 5.07
N ASP A 75 1.12 -13.19 6.13
CA ASP A 75 0.46 -12.33 7.11
C ASP A 75 0.03 -10.99 6.49
N GLU A 76 0.85 -10.38 5.64
CA GLU A 76 0.46 -9.15 4.92
C GLU A 76 -0.62 -9.43 3.85
N HIS A 77 -0.57 -10.56 3.14
CA HIS A 77 -1.65 -10.95 2.23
C HIS A 77 -2.99 -11.11 2.96
N LYS A 78 -2.97 -11.65 4.18
CA LYS A 78 -4.18 -11.77 5.00
C LYS A 78 -4.75 -10.40 5.35
N LYS A 79 -3.91 -9.44 5.76
CA LYS A 79 -4.34 -8.06 6.03
C LYS A 79 -4.97 -7.42 4.80
N LEU A 80 -4.35 -7.59 3.63
CA LEU A 80 -4.90 -7.05 2.37
C LEU A 80 -6.24 -7.70 1.99
N LYS A 81 -6.41 -9.00 2.24
CA LYS A 81 -7.66 -9.72 1.95
C LYS A 81 -8.81 -9.29 2.88
N GLU A 82 -8.51 -8.94 4.12
CA GLU A 82 -9.50 -8.51 5.11
C GLU A 82 -9.81 -7.00 5.05
N ALA A 83 -8.99 -6.21 4.36
CA ALA A 83 -9.12 -4.76 4.32
C ALA A 83 -10.08 -4.30 3.22
N ASP A 84 -11.12 -3.55 3.60
CA ASP A 84 -11.97 -2.80 2.67
C ASP A 84 -11.30 -1.51 2.16
N LEU A 85 -10.35 -0.99 2.93
CA LEU A 85 -9.61 0.25 2.64
C LEU A 85 -8.14 0.09 3.03
N VAL A 86 -7.23 0.44 2.11
CA VAL A 86 -5.79 0.43 2.35
C VAL A 86 -5.23 1.85 2.18
N ILE A 87 -4.58 2.38 3.22
CA ILE A 87 -3.94 3.69 3.19
C ILE A 87 -2.42 3.51 3.14
N PHE A 88 -1.79 3.97 2.07
CA PHE A 88 -0.35 4.01 1.92
C PHE A 88 0.19 5.39 2.32
N GLN A 89 0.82 5.49 3.50
CA GLN A 89 1.51 6.69 3.93
C GLN A 89 2.97 6.66 3.45
N LEU A 90 3.31 7.48 2.45
CA LEU A 90 4.65 7.54 1.85
C LEU A 90 5.14 8.99 1.76
N ILE A 91 6.46 9.18 1.85
CA ILE A 91 7.11 10.50 1.84
C ILE A 91 7.30 11.05 0.40
N LEU A 92 7.12 10.23 -0.64
CA LEU A 92 7.41 10.61 -2.03
C LEU A 92 6.14 10.75 -2.88
N SER A 93 6.03 11.87 -3.61
CA SER A 93 4.96 12.14 -4.57
C SER A 93 5.31 11.52 -5.93
N THR A 94 5.12 10.21 -6.09
CA THR A 94 5.22 9.56 -7.41
C THR A 94 3.86 9.07 -7.86
N LYS A 95 3.24 9.84 -8.75
CA LYS A 95 1.98 9.48 -9.44
C LYS A 95 2.06 8.11 -10.15
N LEU A 96 3.27 7.65 -10.47
CA LEU A 96 3.55 6.34 -11.06
C LEU A 96 3.19 5.16 -10.15
N PHE A 97 3.35 5.30 -8.82
CA PHE A 97 3.03 4.22 -7.88
C PHE A 97 1.52 3.92 -7.85
N LEU A 98 0.70 4.97 -7.85
CA LEU A 98 -0.76 4.86 -7.79
C LEU A 98 -1.34 4.20 -9.05
N ASN A 99 -0.86 4.58 -10.23
CA ASN A 99 -1.37 4.04 -11.49
C ASN A 99 -0.82 2.64 -11.81
N GLY A 100 0.47 2.39 -11.54
CA GLY A 100 1.15 1.18 -11.98
C GLY A 100 0.94 -0.04 -11.08
N VAL A 101 0.73 0.16 -9.77
CA VAL A 101 0.64 -0.95 -8.80
C VAL A 101 -0.79 -1.17 -8.33
N LEU A 102 -1.47 -0.11 -7.86
CA LEU A 102 -2.79 -0.26 -7.23
C LEU A 102 -3.89 -0.53 -8.26
N ASN A 103 -3.95 0.28 -9.32
CA ASN A 103 -4.96 0.10 -10.37
C ASN A 103 -4.77 -1.22 -11.13
N TYR A 104 -3.51 -1.67 -11.33
CA TYR A 104 -3.24 -2.97 -11.96
C TYR A 104 -3.80 -4.15 -11.15
N CYS A 105 -3.75 -4.07 -9.82
CA CYS A 105 -4.34 -5.07 -8.93
C CYS A 105 -5.87 -4.95 -8.77
N GLY A 106 -6.53 -4.03 -9.50
CA GLY A 106 -7.98 -3.86 -9.47
C GLY A 106 -8.52 -2.98 -8.34
N PHE A 107 -7.66 -2.25 -7.61
CA PHE A 107 -8.11 -1.34 -6.56
C PHE A 107 -8.75 -0.07 -7.15
N GLN A 108 -9.82 0.39 -6.51
CA GLN A 108 -10.35 1.73 -6.70
C GLN A 108 -9.45 2.74 -5.98
N VAL A 109 -8.79 3.63 -6.72
CA VAL A 109 -7.83 4.58 -6.14
C VAL A 109 -8.53 5.92 -5.87
N LEU A 110 -8.62 6.33 -4.61
CA LEU A 110 -9.11 7.65 -4.22
C LEU A 110 -8.07 8.75 -4.49
N ALA A 111 -8.51 10.02 -4.46
CA ALA A 111 -7.60 11.15 -4.65
C ALA A 111 -6.45 11.13 -3.60
N PRO A 112 -5.19 11.35 -3.98
CA PRO A 112 -4.10 11.35 -3.00
C PRO A 112 -4.20 12.54 -2.04
N GLN A 113 -3.92 12.31 -0.75
CA GLN A 113 -3.73 13.39 0.22
C GLN A 113 -2.27 13.84 0.18
N ILE A 114 -2.02 15.08 -0.26
CA ILE A 114 -0.65 15.62 -0.41
C ILE A 114 -0.41 16.70 0.65
N PHE A 115 0.61 16.49 1.48
CA PHE A 115 1.10 17.48 2.44
C PHE A 115 2.35 18.16 1.88
N TRP A 116 2.23 19.41 1.44
CA TRP A 116 3.33 20.14 0.84
C TRP A 116 4.28 20.69 1.89
N ALA A 117 5.54 20.28 1.82
CA ALA A 117 6.67 20.83 2.59
C ALA A 117 6.36 21.07 4.09
N PRO A 118 5.84 20.07 4.83
CA PRO A 118 5.38 20.27 6.22
C PRO A 118 6.49 20.70 7.17
N THR A 119 7.76 20.46 6.82
CA THR A 119 8.94 20.89 7.59
C THR A 119 9.17 22.40 7.58
N HIS A 120 8.59 23.12 6.61
CA HIS A 120 8.71 24.58 6.47
C HIS A 120 7.50 25.34 7.04
N LEU A 121 6.51 24.63 7.57
CA LEU A 121 5.28 25.21 8.09
C LEU A 121 5.38 25.48 9.59
N SER A 122 4.63 26.49 10.06
CA SER A 122 4.48 26.73 11.50
C SER A 122 3.76 25.55 12.17
N PRO A 123 3.90 25.38 13.50
CA PRO A 123 3.14 24.37 14.25
C PRO A 123 1.63 24.45 14.01
N GLU A 124 1.06 25.65 13.96
CA GLU A 124 -0.36 25.90 13.75
C GLU A 124 -0.79 25.48 12.34
N ALA A 125 0.02 25.77 11.33
CA ALA A 125 -0.23 25.35 9.96
C ALA A 125 -0.14 23.83 9.79
N ARG A 126 0.77 23.16 10.50
CA ARG A 126 0.84 21.68 10.55
C ARG A 126 -0.40 21.07 11.19
N GLU A 127 -0.90 21.67 12.26
CA GLU A 127 -2.14 21.22 12.90
C GLU A 127 -3.34 21.39 11.97
N GLY A 128 -3.43 22.52 11.26
CA GLY A 128 -4.47 22.73 10.25
C GLY A 128 -4.47 21.67 9.14
N LEU A 129 -3.30 21.18 8.73
CA LEU A 129 -3.18 20.06 7.78
C LEU A 129 -3.71 18.75 8.37
N LEU A 130 -3.40 18.46 9.64
CA LEU A 130 -3.88 17.26 10.34
C LEU A 130 -5.41 17.31 10.51
N GLU A 131 -5.98 18.46 10.86
CA GLU A 131 -7.42 18.62 10.96
C GLU A 131 -8.13 18.44 9.61
N GLY A 132 -7.58 19.02 8.54
CA GLY A 132 -8.10 18.76 7.18
C GLY A 132 -8.06 17.29 6.80
N TRP A 133 -7.02 16.57 7.22
CA TRP A 133 -6.92 15.12 7.01
C TRP A 133 -7.98 14.35 7.81
N ARG A 134 -8.18 14.68 9.10
CA ARG A 134 -9.23 14.07 9.92
C ARG A 134 -10.63 14.31 9.35
N ALA A 135 -10.89 15.52 8.87
CA ALA A 135 -12.17 15.87 8.25
C ALA A 135 -12.43 15.01 7.00
N ARG A 136 -11.41 14.85 6.14
CA ARG A 136 -11.52 14.01 4.95
C ARG A 136 -11.80 12.55 5.30
N LEU A 137 -11.13 12.01 6.32
CA LEU A 137 -11.33 10.63 6.78
C LEU A 137 -12.76 10.30 7.22
N GLN A 138 -13.57 11.29 7.59
CA GLN A 138 -14.99 11.07 7.94
C GLN A 138 -15.86 10.79 6.73
N GLY A 139 -15.46 11.27 5.53
CA GLY A 139 -16.20 11.09 4.28
C GLY A 139 -15.56 10.10 3.32
N LEU A 140 -14.40 9.53 3.67
CA LEU A 140 -13.51 8.83 2.73
C LEU A 140 -14.18 7.65 2.02
N LEU A 141 -15.00 6.87 2.73
CA LEU A 141 -15.70 5.71 2.17
C LEU A 141 -16.78 6.07 1.14
N ASN A 142 -17.20 7.34 1.10
CA ASN A 142 -18.20 7.85 0.16
C ASN A 142 -17.58 8.66 -0.98
N GLU A 143 -16.25 8.82 -1.02
CA GLU A 143 -15.58 9.56 -2.09
C GLU A 143 -15.64 8.80 -3.42
N ALA A 144 -15.82 9.54 -4.52
CA ALA A 144 -15.73 8.97 -5.84
C ALA A 144 -14.26 8.64 -6.18
N PRO A 145 -13.95 7.42 -6.64
CA PRO A 145 -12.60 7.05 -7.03
C PRO A 145 -12.14 7.79 -8.29
N LEU A 146 -10.83 7.89 -8.47
CA LEU A 146 -10.23 8.43 -9.68
C LEU A 146 -10.54 7.54 -10.87
N THR A 147 -10.89 8.17 -11.99
CA THR A 147 -11.12 7.47 -13.25
C THR A 147 -9.79 7.22 -13.96
N PHE A 148 -9.53 5.95 -14.28
CA PHE A 148 -8.43 5.54 -15.14
C PHE A 148 -8.93 5.10 -16.51
N PRO A 149 -8.10 5.23 -17.57
CA PRO A 149 -8.42 4.63 -18.86
C PRO A 149 -8.62 3.12 -18.69
N PRO A 150 -9.64 2.53 -19.31
CA PRO A 150 -9.90 1.10 -19.20
C PRO A 150 -8.81 0.28 -19.92
N ALA A 151 -8.55 -0.93 -19.41
CA ALA A 151 -7.44 -1.78 -19.84
C ALA A 151 -7.57 -2.29 -21.29
N ASP A 152 -8.77 -2.23 -21.86
CA ASP A 152 -9.11 -2.60 -23.24
C ASP A 152 -8.56 -1.62 -24.29
N TRP A 153 -8.11 -0.43 -23.87
CA TRP A 153 -7.43 0.53 -24.77
C TRP A 153 -6.02 0.10 -25.16
N VAL A 154 -5.39 -0.77 -24.36
CA VAL A 154 -4.17 -1.46 -24.76
C VAL A 154 -4.60 -2.76 -25.43
N ARG A 155 -4.81 -2.72 -26.75
CA ARG A 155 -4.75 -3.96 -27.52
C ARG A 155 -3.35 -4.51 -27.33
N MET A 156 -3.20 -5.50 -26.45
CA MET A 156 -2.14 -6.49 -26.52
C MET A 156 -2.32 -7.11 -27.90
N ALA A 157 -1.65 -6.54 -28.92
CA ALA A 157 -1.60 -7.15 -30.21
C ALA A 157 -1.08 -8.57 -29.97
N ASP A 158 -1.87 -9.55 -30.40
CA ASP A 158 -1.49 -10.94 -30.51
C ASP A 158 -0.12 -11.00 -31.22
N LEU A 159 0.96 -10.98 -30.46
CA LEU A 159 2.29 -11.30 -30.94
C LEU A 159 2.38 -12.81 -30.96
N THR A 160 1.58 -13.42 -31.83
CA THR A 160 1.90 -14.72 -32.39
C THR A 160 3.05 -14.52 -33.37
N CYS A 161 4.26 -14.85 -32.92
CA CYS A 161 5.28 -15.42 -33.80
C CYS A 161 5.27 -16.93 -33.58
#